data_AF-A0A484AVK4-F1
#
_entry.id   AF-A0A484AVK4-F1
#
_cell.length_a   1.000
_cell.length_b   1.000
_cell.length_c   1.000
_cell.angle_alpha   90.00
_cell.angle_beta   90.00
_cell.angle_gamma   90.00
#
_symmetry.space_group_name_H-M   'P 1'
#
loop_
_entity.id
_entity.type
_entity.pdbx_description
1 polymer ?
#
loop_
_entity_poly.entity_id
_entity_poly.type
_entity_poly.pdbx_seq_one_letter_code
_entity_poly.pdbx_strand_id
1 'polypeptide(L)'
;MLHMLLLFHLQLRSFGSTSTEAPYEPVMPERCKYLQSSTEVMFQMCKGKFPLVAYTKFRDTFMKQTDRMALFMPKSLDHILVSLKESQLHYCHSIQVLEVNLYLCFDEFGGKRTVKLRSARMYCFPFHIQLTDDLMHECILERDGVSESELEANTLLTKRGIIHYTFDNDSSVRYILPKRNAIIQMLIALAVLFYF
;
A
#
# COMPACT_ATOMS: atom_id res chain seq x y z
N MET A 1 55.40 -1.78 -46.25
CA MET A 1 54.30 -1.34 -47.14
C MET A 1 53.17 -2.33 -46.94
N LEU A 2 52.13 -1.97 -46.18
CA LEU A 2 50.84 -1.46 -46.71
C LEU A 2 50.11 -2.59 -47.45
N HIS A 3 49.12 -3.28 -46.88
CA HIS A 3 47.74 -2.84 -46.60
C HIS A 3 47.11 -3.89 -45.66
N MET A 4 46.54 -3.57 -44.49
CA MET A 4 45.28 -2.83 -44.22
C MET A 4 44.07 -3.39 -44.98
N LEU A 5 42.97 -3.61 -44.25
CA LEU A 5 41.65 -4.14 -44.64
C LEU A 5 41.48 -5.66 -44.61
N LEU A 6 41.08 -6.19 -43.45
CA LEU A 6 39.93 -7.10 -43.32
C LEU A 6 39.53 -7.20 -41.84
N LEU A 7 39.17 -6.04 -41.29
CA LEU A 7 38.25 -5.94 -40.16
C LEU A 7 36.82 -5.91 -40.72
N PHE A 8 35.86 -6.35 -39.91
CA PHE A 8 34.41 -6.35 -40.14
C PHE A 8 33.84 -7.53 -40.94
N HIS A 9 33.53 -8.62 -40.23
CA HIS A 9 32.13 -9.10 -40.11
C HIS A 9 32.04 -10.17 -39.02
N LEU A 10 32.35 -9.81 -37.77
CA LEU A 10 31.78 -10.53 -36.63
C LEU A 10 30.31 -10.13 -36.56
N GLN A 11 29.44 -10.92 -37.18
CA GLN A 11 28.00 -10.82 -36.97
C GLN A 11 27.70 -11.23 -35.53
N LEU A 12 27.72 -10.24 -34.62
CA LEU A 12 26.96 -10.32 -33.38
C LEU A 12 25.49 -10.55 -33.77
N ARG A 13 25.04 -11.81 -33.74
CA ARG A 13 23.63 -12.11 -33.54
C ARG A 13 23.28 -11.63 -32.13
N SER A 14 22.86 -10.38 -32.06
CA SER A 14 22.11 -9.84 -30.94
C SER A 14 20.90 -10.76 -30.73
N PHE A 15 21.01 -11.66 -29.76
CA PHE A 15 19.86 -12.36 -29.22
C PHE A 15 19.12 -11.35 -28.36
N GLY A 16 18.34 -10.48 -29.03
CA GLY A 16 17.36 -9.66 -28.36
C GLY A 16 16.28 -10.59 -27.81
N SER A 17 16.46 -11.07 -26.58
CA SER A 17 15.34 -11.61 -25.83
C SER A 17 14.45 -10.43 -25.49
N THR A 18 13.49 -10.12 -26.35
CA THR A 18 12.27 -9.45 -25.91
C THR A 18 11.55 -10.44 -25.01
N SER A 19 11.95 -10.48 -23.74
CA SER A 19 11.13 -11.04 -22.68
C SER A 19 9.91 -10.15 -22.58
N THR A 20 8.86 -10.51 -23.30
CA THR A 20 7.50 -10.08 -23.00
C THR A 20 7.17 -10.70 -21.64
N GLU A 21 7.64 -10.08 -20.55
CA GLU A 21 7.27 -10.47 -19.21
C GLU A 21 5.75 -10.35 -19.14
N ALA A 22 5.07 -11.49 -19.03
CA ALA A 22 3.65 -11.52 -18.76
C ALA A 22 3.39 -10.67 -17.51
N PRO A 23 2.30 -9.88 -17.48
CA PRO A 23 1.98 -9.06 -16.31
C PRO A 23 1.97 -9.93 -15.06
N TYR A 24 2.88 -9.65 -14.12
CA TYR A 24 2.89 -10.33 -12.82
C TYR A 24 1.58 -10.01 -12.11
N GLU A 25 0.70 -11.00 -11.97
CA GLU A 25 -0.49 -10.89 -11.12
C GLU A 25 -0.09 -11.20 -9.67
N PRO A 26 -0.14 -10.22 -8.76
CA PRO A 26 0.29 -10.44 -7.38
C PRO A 26 -0.71 -11.33 -6.65
N VAL A 27 -0.33 -12.59 -6.47
CA VAL A 27 -1.10 -13.57 -5.70
C VAL A 27 -0.95 -13.32 -4.19
N MET A 28 -2.05 -13.40 -3.45
CA MET A 28 -2.04 -13.33 -1.98
C MET A 28 -1.21 -14.47 -1.38
N PRO A 29 -0.20 -14.19 -0.53
CA PRO A 29 0.55 -15.24 0.14
C PRO A 29 -0.38 -16.13 0.99
N GLU A 30 -0.06 -17.41 1.11
CA GLU A 30 -0.88 -18.39 1.86
C GLU A 30 -1.23 -17.89 3.26
N ARG A 31 -0.23 -17.36 3.98
CA ARG A 31 -0.39 -16.84 5.34
C ARG A 31 -1.27 -15.59 5.43
N CYS A 32 -1.55 -14.93 4.30
CA CYS A 32 -2.37 -13.72 4.23
C CYS A 32 -3.79 -13.98 3.73
N LYS A 33 -4.13 -15.20 3.29
CA LYS A 33 -5.44 -15.50 2.71
C LYS A 33 -6.64 -15.19 3.62
N TYR A 34 -6.44 -15.24 4.94
CA TYR A 34 -7.48 -14.86 5.91
C TYR A 34 -7.95 -13.40 5.76
N LEU A 35 -7.12 -12.53 5.18
CA LEU A 35 -7.48 -11.13 4.89
C LEU A 35 -8.45 -11.02 3.72
N GLN A 36 -8.42 -11.94 2.74
CA GLN A 36 -9.34 -11.91 1.59
C GLN A 36 -10.76 -12.36 1.98
N SER A 37 -10.87 -13.29 2.92
CA SER A 37 -12.16 -13.68 3.51
C SER A 37 -12.70 -12.64 4.50
N SER A 38 -11.86 -11.71 4.94
CA SER A 38 -12.24 -10.69 5.90
C SER A 38 -12.80 -9.46 5.18
N THR A 39 -14.01 -9.04 5.55
CA THR A 39 -14.58 -7.74 5.14
C THR A 39 -14.21 -6.63 6.13
N GLU A 40 -13.22 -6.86 6.98
CA GLU A 40 -12.87 -5.96 8.06
C GLU A 40 -12.13 -4.73 7.55
N VAL A 41 -12.54 -3.58 8.07
CA VAL A 41 -11.91 -2.29 7.78
C VAL A 41 -10.85 -2.03 8.84
N MET A 42 -9.64 -1.70 8.39
CA MET A 42 -8.54 -1.29 9.25
C MET A 42 -8.39 0.23 9.20
N PHE A 43 -8.40 0.86 10.36
CA PHE A 43 -8.25 2.30 10.52
C PHE A 43 -6.78 2.67 10.61
N GLN A 44 -6.39 3.77 9.96
CA GLN A 44 -5.04 4.32 10.13
C GLN A 44 -4.92 4.83 11.56
N MET A 45 -4.06 4.21 12.34
CA MET A 45 -3.84 4.57 13.74
C MET A 45 -2.81 5.68 13.85
N CYS A 46 -1.76 5.62 13.04
CA CYS A 46 -0.72 6.64 12.97
C CYS A 46 0.11 6.53 11.69
N LYS A 47 0.90 7.56 11.41
CA LYS A 47 1.90 7.56 10.32
C LYS A 47 3.17 8.26 10.73
N GLY A 48 4.28 7.96 10.07
CA GLY A 48 5.58 8.49 10.46
C GLY A 48 6.69 8.17 9.49
N LYS A 49 7.93 8.30 9.97
CA LYS A 49 9.13 7.86 9.27
C LYS A 49 9.66 6.61 9.92
N PHE A 50 10.24 5.72 9.13
CA PHE A 50 10.84 4.48 9.60
C PHE A 50 12.02 4.79 10.56
N PRO A 51 11.93 4.47 11.85
CA PRO A 51 12.87 4.99 12.84
C PRO A 51 14.25 4.34 12.74
N LEU A 52 15.27 5.07 13.21
CA LEU A 52 16.66 4.59 13.29
C LEU A 52 16.78 3.31 14.11
N VAL A 53 16.00 3.20 15.19
CA VAL A 53 15.96 2.00 16.05
C VAL A 53 15.53 0.78 15.24
N ALA A 54 14.43 0.87 14.48
CA ALA A 54 13.97 -0.24 13.64
C ALA A 54 14.97 -0.55 12.50
N TYR A 55 15.52 0.48 11.86
CA TYR A 55 16.54 0.31 10.81
C TYR A 55 17.77 -0.45 11.29
N THR A 56 18.30 -0.12 12.47
CA THR A 56 19.50 -0.75 13.02
C THR A 56 19.22 -2.17 13.55
N LYS A 57 18.06 -2.38 14.18
CA LYS A 57 17.67 -3.65 14.80
C LYS A 57 17.28 -4.72 13.79
N PHE A 58 16.41 -4.39 12.83
CA PHE A 58 15.86 -5.37 11.90
C PHE A 58 16.63 -5.47 10.58
N ARG A 59 17.48 -4.47 10.27
CA ARG A 59 18.31 -4.43 9.05
C ARG A 59 17.50 -4.70 7.78
N ASP A 60 16.30 -4.15 7.73
CA ASP A 60 15.40 -4.27 6.58
C ASP A 60 16.04 -3.60 5.36
N THR A 61 16.49 -4.42 4.40
CA THR A 61 17.17 -3.96 3.18
C THR A 61 16.28 -3.17 2.25
N PHE A 62 14.95 -3.23 2.44
CA PHE A 62 14.02 -2.45 1.66
C PHE A 62 13.86 -1.04 2.22
N MET A 63 14.13 -0.80 3.51
CA MET A 63 13.80 0.47 4.18
C MET A 63 15.02 1.34 4.48
N LYS A 64 14.81 2.66 4.47
CA LYS A 64 15.72 3.71 4.91
C LYS A 64 15.06 4.51 6.04
N GLN A 65 15.87 5.16 6.87
CA GLN A 65 15.41 5.91 8.05
C GLN A 65 14.44 7.07 7.75
N THR A 66 14.36 7.52 6.50
CA THR A 66 13.47 8.61 6.07
C THR A 66 12.24 8.11 5.33
N ASP A 67 12.14 6.82 5.07
CA ASP A 67 11.02 6.26 4.34
C ASP A 67 9.76 6.32 5.19
N ARG A 68 8.62 6.51 4.52
CA ARG A 68 7.33 6.67 5.21
C ARG A 68 6.76 5.31 5.64
N MET A 69 6.06 5.37 6.76
CA MET A 69 5.31 4.25 7.32
C MET A 69 3.93 4.71 7.76
N ALA A 70 2.98 3.78 7.78
CA ALA A 70 1.65 3.95 8.38
C ALA A 70 1.20 2.65 9.04
N LEU A 71 0.57 2.75 10.20
CA LEU A 71 0.03 1.63 10.96
C LEU A 71 -1.48 1.61 10.82
N PHE A 72 -2.03 0.43 10.53
CA PHE A 72 -3.45 0.20 10.38
C PHE A 72 -3.88 -0.94 11.30
N MET A 73 -5.00 -0.76 11.99
CA MET A 73 -5.59 -1.79 12.85
C MET A 73 -7.10 -1.90 12.63
N PRO A 74 -7.66 -3.11 12.63
CA PRO A 74 -9.09 -3.30 12.70
C PRO A 74 -9.61 -3.07 14.12
N LYS A 75 -10.93 -2.91 14.26
CA LYS A 75 -11.58 -2.81 15.58
C LYS A 75 -11.42 -4.09 16.43
N SER A 76 -11.31 -5.27 15.80
CA SER A 76 -11.09 -6.54 16.51
C SER A 76 -9.72 -6.63 17.17
N LEU A 77 -8.75 -5.83 16.73
CA LEU A 77 -7.34 -5.93 17.09
C LEU A 77 -6.74 -7.32 16.78
N ASP A 78 -7.32 -8.12 15.89
CA ASP A 78 -6.77 -9.46 15.58
C ASP A 78 -5.43 -9.40 14.84
N HIS A 79 -5.14 -8.29 14.18
CA HIS A 79 -3.90 -8.08 13.44
C HIS A 79 -3.54 -6.59 13.39
N ILE A 80 -2.28 -6.30 13.12
CA ILE A 80 -1.79 -4.96 12.76
C ILE A 80 -1.13 -5.04 11.39
N LEU A 81 -1.46 -4.09 10.52
CA LEU A 81 -0.80 -3.91 9.23
C LEU A 81 0.08 -2.68 9.26
N VAL A 82 1.34 -2.87 8.88
CA VAL A 82 2.30 -1.78 8.66
C VAL A 82 2.48 -1.61 7.17
N SER A 83 2.06 -0.45 6.64
CA SER A 83 2.37 -0.04 5.28
C SER A 83 3.73 0.67 5.30
N LEU A 84 4.70 0.11 4.61
CA LEU A 84 6.06 0.61 4.47
C LEU A 84 6.29 1.10 3.04
N LYS A 85 7.08 2.16 2.92
CA LYS A 85 7.30 2.97 1.71
C LYS A 85 6.08 3.81 1.33
N GLU A 86 6.38 5.00 0.84
CA GLU A 86 5.36 5.94 0.37
C GLU A 86 4.38 5.29 -0.61
N SER A 87 3.08 5.47 -0.37
CA SER A 87 2.02 4.93 -1.20
C SER A 87 0.71 5.70 -1.01
N GLN A 88 -0.27 5.49 -1.89
CA GLN A 88 -1.62 6.03 -1.74
C GLN A 88 -2.33 5.59 -0.45
N LEU A 89 -1.88 4.50 0.19
CA LEU A 89 -2.45 4.02 1.44
C LEU A 89 -2.21 5.00 2.59
N HIS A 90 -1.10 5.77 2.56
CA HIS A 90 -0.74 6.77 3.58
C HIS A 90 -1.68 7.99 3.61
N TYR A 91 -2.60 8.08 2.65
CA TYR A 91 -3.60 9.13 2.51
C TYR A 91 -5.01 8.61 2.75
N CYS A 92 -5.16 7.35 3.15
CA CYS A 92 -6.44 6.75 3.49
C CYS A 92 -6.70 6.93 4.99
N HIS A 93 -7.92 7.32 5.36
CA HIS A 93 -8.34 7.30 6.75
C HIS A 93 -8.50 5.86 7.25
N SER A 94 -9.05 4.99 6.39
CA SER A 94 -9.11 3.55 6.63
C SER A 94 -9.01 2.78 5.33
N ILE A 95 -8.65 1.51 5.43
CA ILE A 95 -8.45 0.61 4.30
C ILE A 95 -9.19 -0.71 4.50
N GLN A 96 -9.57 -1.35 3.40
CA GLN A 96 -9.96 -2.75 3.35
C GLN A 96 -9.11 -3.44 2.29
N VAL A 97 -8.48 -4.55 2.66
CA VAL A 97 -7.62 -5.35 1.78
C VAL A 97 -8.50 -6.18 0.86
N LEU A 98 -8.26 -6.09 -0.45
CA LEU A 98 -8.87 -6.99 -1.44
C LEU A 98 -7.82 -7.99 -1.95
N GLU A 99 -6.64 -7.46 -2.32
CA GLU A 99 -5.47 -8.22 -2.77
C GLU A 99 -4.19 -7.55 -2.25
N VAL A 100 -3.03 -8.16 -2.49
CA VAL A 100 -1.72 -7.63 -2.04
C VAL A 100 -1.49 -6.19 -2.53
N ASN A 101 -1.95 -5.88 -3.73
CA ASN A 101 -1.80 -4.56 -4.35
C ASN A 101 -3.14 -3.85 -4.60
N LEU A 102 -4.26 -4.36 -4.08
CA LEU A 102 -5.59 -3.82 -4.33
C LEU A 102 -6.34 -3.57 -3.02
N TYR A 103 -6.77 -2.33 -2.84
CA TYR A 103 -7.36 -1.86 -1.59
C TYR A 103 -8.61 -1.01 -1.87
N LEU A 104 -9.59 -1.10 -0.98
CA LEU A 104 -10.58 -0.03 -0.82
C LEU A 104 -10.03 0.98 0.19
N CYS A 105 -9.95 2.22 -0.23
CA CYS A 105 -9.50 3.35 0.56
C CYS A 105 -10.73 4.20 0.90
N PHE A 106 -10.88 4.51 2.19
CA PHE A 106 -11.92 5.39 2.70
C PHE A 106 -11.26 6.68 3.18
N ASP A 107 -11.85 7.81 2.83
CA ASP A 107 -11.45 9.11 3.39
C ASP A 107 -12.17 9.41 4.70
N GLU A 108 -11.79 10.50 5.36
CA GLU A 108 -12.35 10.94 6.64
C GLU A 108 -13.83 11.35 6.55
N PHE A 109 -14.32 11.66 5.35
CA PHE A 109 -15.71 12.07 5.09
C PHE A 109 -16.58 10.90 4.60
N GLY A 110 -16.05 9.67 4.58
CA GLY A 110 -16.76 8.47 4.15
C GLY A 110 -16.80 8.26 2.63
N GLY A 111 -16.07 9.07 1.86
CA GLY A 111 -15.83 8.81 0.45
C GLY A 111 -14.99 7.55 0.25
N LYS A 112 -15.23 6.86 -0.87
CA LYS A 112 -14.67 5.53 -1.15
C LYS A 112 -14.02 5.50 -2.53
N ARG A 113 -12.77 5.04 -2.59
CA ARG A 113 -12.03 4.83 -3.86
C ARG A 113 -11.25 3.53 -3.83
N THR A 114 -11.03 2.95 -5.01
CA THR A 114 -10.17 1.77 -5.15
C THR A 114 -8.76 2.22 -5.47
N VAL A 115 -7.79 1.71 -4.72
CA VAL A 115 -6.36 1.96 -4.91
C VAL A 115 -5.72 0.67 -5.42
N LYS A 116 -5.17 0.71 -6.64
CA LYS A 116 -4.35 -0.38 -7.18
C LYS A 116 -2.90 0.08 -7.27
N LEU A 117 -2.06 -0.50 -6.42
CA LEU A 117 -0.61 -0.29 -6.39
C LEU A 117 0.04 -1.05 -7.54
N ARG A 118 1.02 -0.44 -8.20
CA ARG A 118 1.72 -1.06 -9.32
C ARG A 118 2.58 -2.24 -8.87
N SER A 119 3.33 -2.06 -7.78
CA SER A 119 4.22 -3.08 -7.22
C SER A 119 4.16 -3.07 -5.70
N ALA A 120 3.74 -4.20 -5.14
CA ALA A 120 3.59 -4.38 -3.71
C ALA A 120 3.94 -5.80 -3.26
N ARG A 121 4.42 -5.94 -2.03
CA ARG A 121 4.63 -7.23 -1.36
C ARG A 121 4.01 -7.21 0.03
N MET A 122 3.47 -8.34 0.45
CA MET A 122 2.86 -8.50 1.77
C MET A 122 3.44 -9.73 2.45
N TYR A 123 3.70 -9.62 3.74
CA TYR A 123 4.19 -10.70 4.59
C TYR A 123 3.32 -10.77 5.85
N CYS A 124 2.63 -11.89 6.04
CA CYS A 124 1.77 -12.10 7.20
C CYS A 124 2.41 -13.08 8.18
N PHE A 125 2.51 -12.66 9.43
CA PHE A 125 3.07 -13.42 10.53
C PHE A 125 1.91 -13.99 11.36
N PRO A 126 1.92 -15.29 11.70
CA PRO A 126 0.85 -15.91 12.49
C PRO A 126 0.93 -15.54 13.99
N PHE A 127 1.81 -14.62 14.35
CA PHE A 127 2.07 -14.12 15.70
C PHE A 127 2.39 -12.62 15.65
N HIS A 128 2.32 -11.98 16.80
CA HIS A 128 2.70 -10.60 17.01
C HIS A 128 4.21 -10.42 16.80
N ILE A 129 4.63 -9.33 16.13
CA ILE A 129 6.03 -9.08 15.78
C ILE A 129 6.54 -7.80 16.43
N GLN A 130 7.71 -7.84 17.06
CA GLN A 130 8.24 -6.68 17.77
C GLN A 130 8.49 -5.44 16.88
N LEU A 131 8.64 -5.64 15.56
CA LEU A 131 8.74 -4.52 14.62
C LEU A 131 7.53 -3.59 14.75
N THR A 132 6.31 -4.11 14.95
CA THR A 132 5.12 -3.26 15.05
C THR A 132 5.16 -2.36 16.28
N ASP A 133 5.73 -2.85 17.38
CA ASP A 133 5.90 -2.09 18.62
C ASP A 133 6.90 -0.95 18.43
N ASP A 134 8.08 -1.27 17.87
CA ASP A 134 9.13 -0.29 17.65
C ASP A 134 8.68 0.82 16.67
N LEU A 135 7.84 0.49 15.69
CA LEU A 135 7.28 1.46 14.76
C LEU A 135 6.17 2.30 15.38
N MET A 136 5.38 1.71 16.29
CA MET A 136 4.33 2.43 17.00
C MET A 136 4.90 3.52 17.91
N HIS A 137 5.99 3.25 18.63
CA HIS A 137 6.60 4.23 19.53
C HIS A 137 7.11 5.50 18.82
N GLU A 138 7.35 5.43 17.52
CA GLU A 138 7.97 6.48 16.71
C GLU A 138 7.01 7.06 15.66
N CYS A 139 5.74 6.65 15.68
CA CYS A 139 4.73 7.18 14.77
C CYS A 139 4.06 8.43 15.35
N ILE A 140 3.71 9.37 14.47
CA ILE A 140 2.99 10.58 14.85
C ILE A 140 1.50 10.27 14.78
N LEU A 141 0.81 10.51 15.89
CA LEU A 141 -0.65 10.44 15.96
C LEU A 141 -1.24 11.55 15.09
N GLU A 142 -2.02 11.19 14.09
CA GLU A 142 -2.72 12.17 13.25
C GLU A 142 -4.21 12.25 13.54
N ARG A 143 -4.73 11.33 14.36
CA ARG A 143 -6.15 11.23 14.63
C ARG A 143 -6.46 11.87 15.98
N ASP A 144 -7.35 12.86 15.95
CA ASP A 144 -8.00 13.37 17.14
C ASP A 144 -8.74 12.21 17.85
N GLY A 145 -8.40 12.00 19.13
CA GLY A 145 -9.07 11.03 19.99
C GLY A 145 -8.42 9.65 20.11
N VAL A 146 -7.26 9.40 19.49
CA VAL A 146 -6.41 8.24 19.84
C VAL A 146 -5.26 8.76 20.69
N SER A 147 -5.18 8.32 21.95
CA SER A 147 -4.05 8.65 22.82
C SER A 147 -2.87 7.72 22.59
N GLU A 148 -1.65 8.17 22.90
CA GLU A 148 -0.45 7.33 22.80
C GLU A 148 -0.59 6.04 23.63
N SER A 149 -1.16 6.13 24.83
CA SER A 149 -1.38 4.98 25.70
C SER A 149 -2.43 4.00 25.16
N GLU A 150 -3.48 4.50 24.51
CA GLU A 150 -4.46 3.64 23.83
C GLU A 150 -3.83 2.94 22.62
N LEU A 151 -3.01 3.66 21.84
CA LEU A 151 -2.32 3.07 20.70
C LEU A 151 -1.33 1.97 21.15
N GLU A 152 -0.57 2.22 22.19
CA GLU A 152 0.35 1.25 22.77
C GLU A 152 -0.40 0.00 23.25
N ALA A 153 -1.45 0.17 24.06
CA ALA A 153 -2.27 -0.93 24.55
C ALA A 153 -2.88 -1.75 23.40
N ASN A 154 -3.43 -1.09 22.39
CA ASN A 154 -4.02 -1.75 21.24
C ASN A 154 -2.97 -2.50 20.41
N THR A 155 -1.77 -1.95 20.26
CA THR A 155 -0.66 -2.61 19.55
C THR A 155 -0.26 -3.91 20.23
N LEU A 156 -0.10 -3.88 21.56
CA LEU A 156 0.26 -5.05 22.37
C LEU A 156 -0.83 -6.13 22.39
N LEU A 157 -2.09 -5.75 22.20
CA LEU A 157 -3.22 -6.69 22.10
C LEU A 157 -3.28 -7.38 20.73
N THR A 158 -2.57 -6.86 19.71
CA THR A 158 -2.64 -7.46 18.38
C THR A 158 -2.00 -8.83 18.32
N LYS A 159 -2.71 -9.78 17.71
CA LYS A 159 -2.27 -11.19 17.68
C LYS A 159 -1.32 -11.50 16.54
N ARG A 160 -1.33 -10.70 15.46
CA ARG A 160 -0.64 -10.98 14.20
C ARG A 160 -0.05 -9.72 13.59
N GLY A 161 1.19 -9.79 13.14
CA GLY A 161 1.82 -8.73 12.36
C GLY A 161 1.65 -8.94 10.85
N ILE A 162 1.43 -7.86 10.12
CA ILE A 162 1.45 -7.83 8.66
C ILE A 162 2.39 -6.71 8.21
N ILE A 163 3.36 -7.05 7.39
CA ILE A 163 4.27 -6.08 6.77
C ILE A 163 3.94 -5.96 5.30
N HIS A 164 3.61 -4.75 4.86
CA HIS A 164 3.30 -4.42 3.48
C HIS A 164 4.34 -3.44 2.93
N TYR A 165 4.90 -3.72 1.76
CA TYR A 165 5.82 -2.83 1.06
C TYR A 165 5.21 -2.37 -0.25
N THR A 166 5.43 -1.11 -0.58
CA THR A 166 5.18 -0.55 -1.92
C THR A 166 6.51 -0.21 -2.58
N PHE A 167 6.80 -0.74 -3.78
CA PHE A 167 8.08 -0.49 -4.47
C PHE A 167 7.99 0.59 -5.54
N ASP A 168 6.82 0.74 -6.16
CA ASP A 168 6.53 1.78 -7.15
C ASP A 168 5.40 2.66 -6.61
N ASN A 169 5.66 3.96 -6.47
CA ASN A 169 4.65 4.91 -5.99
C ASN A 169 3.59 5.25 -7.06
N ASP A 170 3.79 4.74 -8.28
CA ASP A 170 2.77 4.76 -9.32
C ASP A 170 1.57 3.92 -8.89
N SER A 171 0.43 4.57 -8.80
CA SER A 171 -0.82 3.97 -8.35
C SER A 171 -1.93 4.43 -9.28
N SER A 172 -2.78 3.48 -9.70
CA SER A 172 -4.00 3.82 -10.41
C SER A 172 -5.13 3.95 -9.40
N VAL A 173 -5.70 5.14 -9.31
CA VAL A 173 -6.82 5.45 -8.43
C VAL A 173 -8.09 5.43 -9.27
N ARG A 174 -9.04 4.56 -8.93
CA ARG A 174 -10.37 4.55 -9.54
C ARG A 174 -11.38 5.07 -8.52
N TYR A 175 -11.97 6.22 -8.81
CA TYR A 175 -13.05 6.77 -8.01
C TYR A 175 -14.35 6.03 -8.31
N ILE A 176 -14.99 5.48 -7.27
CA ILE A 176 -16.34 4.92 -7.41
C ILE A 176 -17.30 6.09 -7.17
N LEU A 177 -17.72 6.76 -8.24
CA LEU A 177 -18.77 7.78 -8.13
C LEU A 177 -20.07 7.10 -7.67
N PRO A 178 -20.70 7.55 -6.57
CA PRO A 178 -21.98 7.03 -6.16
C PRO A 178 -23.01 7.33 -7.26
N LYS A 179 -23.71 6.29 -7.72
CA LYS A 179 -24.69 6.32 -8.83
C LYS A 179 -25.73 7.46 -8.73
N ARG A 180 -26.01 7.92 -7.50
CA ARG A 180 -26.91 9.04 -7.19
C ARG A 180 -26.38 10.41 -7.66
N ASN A 181 -25.07 10.64 -7.63
CA ASN A 181 -24.48 11.91 -8.09
C ASN A 181 -24.46 12.02 -9.62
N ALA A 182 -24.34 10.89 -10.34
CA ALA A 182 -24.42 10.89 -11.80
C ALA A 182 -25.81 11.29 -12.29
N ILE A 183 -26.88 10.86 -11.59
CA ILE A 183 -28.26 11.24 -11.92
C ILE A 183 -28.49 12.74 -11.67
N ILE A 184 -28.01 13.28 -10.54
CA ILE A 184 -28.15 14.70 -10.22
C ILE A 184 -27.38 15.57 -11.24
N GLN A 185 -26.15 15.19 -11.60
CA GLN A 185 -25.39 15.93 -12.62
C GLN A 185 -26.02 15.85 -14.01
N MET A 186 -26.57 14.68 -14.40
CA MET A 186 -27.37 14.56 -15.63
C MET A 186 -28.62 15.45 -15.60
N LEU A 187 -29.34 15.48 -14.48
CA LEU A 187 -30.55 16.31 -14.34
C LEU A 187 -30.23 17.80 -14.38
N ILE A 188 -29.11 18.24 -13.78
CA ILE A 188 -28.65 19.63 -13.87
C ILE A 188 -28.24 19.97 -15.31
N ALA A 189 -27.50 19.10 -15.98
CA ALA A 189 -27.11 19.32 -17.38
C ALA A 189 -28.33 19.38 -18.32
N LEU A 190 -29.32 18.51 -18.11
CA LEU A 190 -30.61 18.54 -18.83
C LEU A 190 -31.38 19.82 -18.51
N ALA A 191 -31.48 20.22 -17.24
CA ALA A 191 -32.17 21.45 -16.85
C ALA A 191 -31.55 22.69 -17.48
N VAL A 192 -30.22 22.76 -17.60
CA VAL A 192 -29.51 23.85 -18.29
C VAL A 192 -29.76 23.81 -19.80
N LEU A 193 -29.81 22.62 -20.42
CA LEU A 193 -30.12 22.45 -21.85
C LEU A 193 -31.56 22.81 -22.22
N PHE A 194 -32.51 22.74 -21.29
CA PHE A 194 -33.90 23.16 -21.50
C PHE A 194 -34.17 24.61 -21.07
N TYR A 195 -33.19 25.30 -20.48
CA TYR A 195 -33.29 26.71 -20.07
C TYR A 195 -32.76 27.69 -21.15
N PHE A 196 -32.12 27.16 -22.19
CA PHE A 196 -31.71 27.86 -23.41
C PHE A 196 -32.50 27.33 -24.60
#